data_AF-A0A853FSC0-F1
#
_entry.id   AF-A0A853FSC0-F1
#
_cell.length_a   1.000
_cell.length_b   1.000
_cell.length_c   1.000
_cell.angle_alpha   90.00
_cell.angle_beta   90.00
_cell.angle_gamma   90.00
#
_symmetry.space_group_name_H-M   'P 1'
#
loop_
_entity.id
_entity.type
_entity.pdbx_description
1 polymer ?
#
loop_
_entity_poly.entity_id
_entity_poly.type
_entity_poly.pdbx_seq_one_letter_code
_entity_poly.pdbx_strand_id
1 'polypeptide(L)'
;MSDLPGPKRPDRFNPAPVPDIPDTSQLSGEEIPTTYSHFRTGLSRHRTGLSEHRTDLSEYRTDLSTHRTDLSTERTELSMRRSGMSVQRTRMSADRTLMSVIRTSLSLIGFGFTLAQFFSKLRDAGTITHAAAPRNFGLMLILLGVLLLIGGIVRHLQFAIELRNLRGSMVREGLLHGEMKYPISLTLITAILLLAIGVAAAVNIVWGLGIFG
;
A
#
# COMPACT_ATOMS: atom_id res chain seq x y z
N MET A 1 9.15 -18.00 4.20
CA MET A 1 10.61 -18.19 4.00
C MET A 1 11.25 -17.02 4.74
N SER A 2 11.40 -17.04 6.07
CA SER A 2 12.17 -17.99 6.87
C SER A 2 11.46 -18.39 8.18
N ASP A 3 11.12 -19.66 8.32
CA ASP A 3 10.61 -20.27 9.56
C ASP A 3 11.80 -20.79 10.42
N LEU A 4 12.91 -20.04 10.41
CA LEU A 4 14.11 -20.44 11.13
C LEU A 4 13.86 -20.15 12.62
N PRO A 5 13.97 -21.17 13.50
CA PRO A 5 13.83 -20.95 14.93
C PRO A 5 14.84 -19.91 15.39
N GLY A 6 14.39 -18.96 16.22
CA GLY A 6 15.26 -17.92 16.76
C GLY A 6 16.46 -18.50 17.52
N PRO A 7 17.51 -17.70 17.76
CA PRO A 7 18.72 -18.18 18.41
C PRO A 7 18.38 -18.85 19.75
N LYS A 8 18.96 -20.03 19.98
CA LYS A 8 18.72 -20.81 21.20
C LYS A 8 19.56 -20.25 22.33
N ARG A 9 18.92 -19.93 23.45
CA ARG A 9 19.63 -19.46 24.65
C ARG A 9 20.56 -20.56 25.18
N PRO A 10 21.82 -20.26 25.53
CA PRO A 10 22.68 -21.22 26.21
C PRO A 10 22.07 -21.61 27.55
N ASP A 11 22.33 -22.84 27.98
CA ASP A 11 21.80 -23.36 29.24
C ASP A 11 22.28 -22.52 30.43
N ARG A 12 21.48 -22.51 31.49
CA ARG A 12 21.81 -21.75 32.69
C ARG A 12 23.06 -22.35 33.33
N PHE A 13 24.17 -21.63 33.27
CA PHE A 13 25.40 -22.04 33.94
C PHE A 13 25.21 -21.96 35.46
N ASN A 14 25.36 -23.11 36.12
CA ASN A 14 25.42 -23.20 37.57
C ASN A 14 26.88 -23.49 37.94
N PRO A 15 27.70 -22.47 38.24
CA PRO A 15 29.10 -22.69 38.60
C PRO A 15 29.17 -23.59 39.83
N ALA A 16 30.11 -24.54 39.82
CA ALA A 16 30.50 -25.21 41.06
C ALA A 16 30.89 -24.15 42.11
N PRO A 17 30.61 -24.39 43.40
CA PRO A 17 31.01 -23.47 44.46
C PRO A 17 32.50 -23.14 44.34
N VAL A 18 32.86 -21.90 44.67
CA VAL A 18 34.27 -21.48 44.70
C VAL A 18 35.00 -22.43 45.64
N PRO A 19 36.17 -22.98 45.26
CA PRO A 19 36.94 -23.84 46.15
C PRO A 19 37.19 -23.12 47.49
N ASP A 20 36.98 -23.80 48.60
CA ASP A 20 37.26 -23.25 49.92
C ASP A 20 38.76 -23.02 50.09
N ILE A 21 39.09 -21.96 50.81
CA ILE A 21 40.49 -21.61 51.10
C ILE A 21 41.08 -22.75 51.95
N PRO A 22 42.21 -23.36 51.53
CA PRO A 22 42.77 -24.49 52.26
C PRO A 22 43.23 -24.05 53.66
N ASP A 23 42.82 -24.79 54.68
CA ASP A 23 43.29 -24.60 56.05
C ASP A 23 44.69 -25.20 56.20
N THR A 24 45.68 -24.34 56.45
CA THR A 24 47.10 -24.73 56.56
C THR A 24 47.54 -25.04 57.98
N SER A 25 46.64 -24.94 58.97
CA SER A 25 46.98 -25.08 60.39
C SER A 25 47.40 -26.51 60.80
N GLN A 26 47.04 -27.53 60.01
CA GLN A 26 47.31 -28.95 60.30
C GLN A 26 48.22 -29.64 59.27
N LEU A 27 48.75 -28.91 58.28
CA LEU A 27 49.56 -29.47 57.18
C LEU A 27 51.07 -29.38 57.48
N SER A 28 51.85 -30.38 57.02
CA SER A 28 53.32 -30.35 57.13
C SER A 28 53.93 -29.29 56.20
N GLY A 29 55.10 -28.72 56.56
CA GLY A 29 55.75 -27.65 55.79
C GLY A 29 56.02 -27.96 54.31
N GLU A 30 56.15 -29.25 53.96
CA GLU A 30 56.33 -29.73 52.58
C GLU A 30 55.00 -29.88 51.79
N GLU A 31 53.86 -29.98 52.47
CA GLU A 31 52.52 -30.19 51.87
C GLU A 31 51.77 -28.88 51.59
N ILE A 32 52.20 -27.78 52.20
CA ILE A 32 51.62 -26.44 52.01
C ILE A 32 51.75 -25.97 50.54
N PRO A 33 52.94 -26.06 49.88
CA PRO A 33 53.11 -25.59 48.50
C PRO A 33 52.27 -26.38 47.49
N THR A 34 52.18 -27.70 47.67
CA THR A 34 51.40 -28.58 46.80
C THR A 34 49.90 -28.29 46.94
N THR A 35 49.41 -28.12 48.16
CA THR A 35 48.02 -27.75 48.46
C THR A 35 47.64 -26.40 47.83
N TYR A 36 48.48 -25.37 47.97
CA TYR A 36 48.26 -24.07 47.31
C TYR A 36 48.29 -24.17 45.78
N SER A 37 49.15 -25.02 45.22
CA SER A 37 49.22 -25.24 43.76
C SER A 37 47.93 -25.85 43.20
N HIS A 38 47.33 -26.81 43.92
CA HIS A 38 46.04 -27.39 43.57
C HIS A 38 44.90 -26.38 43.70
N PHE A 39 44.90 -25.58 44.78
CA PHE A 39 43.93 -24.50 44.98
C PHE A 39 43.98 -23.45 43.85
N ARG A 40 45.19 -23.00 43.47
CA ARG A 40 45.39 -22.07 42.35
C ARG A 40 44.92 -22.66 41.02
N THR A 41 45.18 -23.94 40.79
CA THR A 41 44.72 -24.66 39.60
C THR A 41 43.19 -24.76 39.57
N GLY A 42 42.57 -25.02 40.72
CA GLY A 42 41.11 -25.03 40.89
C GLY A 42 40.47 -23.68 40.59
N LEU A 43 41.01 -22.59 41.12
CA LEU A 43 40.58 -21.23 40.81
C LEU A 43 40.76 -20.88 39.32
N SER A 44 41.87 -21.30 38.70
CA SER A 44 42.09 -21.08 37.28
C SER A 44 41.03 -21.77 36.43
N ARG A 45 40.69 -23.03 36.74
CA ARG A 45 39.59 -23.78 36.07
C ARG A 45 38.23 -23.13 36.30
N HIS A 46 37.96 -22.62 37.50
CA HIS A 46 36.72 -21.90 37.77
C HIS A 46 36.62 -20.61 36.94
N ARG A 47 37.73 -19.86 36.81
CA ARG A 47 37.79 -18.65 35.99
C ARG A 47 37.61 -18.94 34.49
N THR A 48 38.19 -20.03 33.98
CA THR A 48 38.01 -20.43 32.56
C THR A 48 36.55 -20.78 32.28
N GLY A 49 35.89 -21.57 33.13
CA GLY A 49 34.48 -21.92 32.95
C GLY A 49 33.53 -20.70 32.99
N LEU A 50 33.78 -19.74 33.88
CA LEU A 50 33.04 -18.46 33.88
C LEU A 50 33.30 -17.63 32.61
N SER A 51 34.52 -17.69 32.07
CA SER A 51 34.90 -16.95 30.85
C SER A 51 34.27 -17.55 29.60
N GLU A 52 34.23 -18.88 29.50
CA GLU A 52 33.51 -19.61 28.46
C GLU A 52 32.02 -19.24 28.49
N HIS A 53 31.37 -19.33 29.66
CA HIS A 53 29.96 -18.97 29.76
C HIS A 53 29.67 -17.50 29.41
N ARG A 54 30.58 -16.57 29.75
CA ARG A 54 30.48 -15.17 29.34
C ARG A 54 30.60 -15.02 27.82
N THR A 55 31.42 -15.84 27.18
CA THR A 55 31.60 -15.85 25.73
C THR A 55 30.33 -16.38 25.05
N ASP A 56 29.78 -17.50 25.51
CA ASP A 56 28.52 -18.07 25.00
C ASP A 56 27.36 -17.06 25.11
N LEU A 57 27.25 -16.36 26.25
CA LEU A 57 26.24 -15.31 26.42
C LEU A 57 26.46 -14.10 25.51
N SER A 58 27.70 -13.80 25.15
CA SER A 58 28.04 -12.69 24.25
C SER A 58 27.70 -13.03 22.80
N GLU A 59 27.99 -14.26 22.37
CA GLU A 59 27.59 -14.81 21.08
C GLU A 59 26.06 -14.83 20.96
N TYR A 60 25.37 -15.40 21.95
CA TYR A 60 23.90 -15.42 22.00
C TYR A 60 23.28 -14.03 21.89
N ARG A 61 23.86 -13.01 22.55
CA ARG A 61 23.39 -11.63 22.44
C ARG A 61 23.59 -11.05 21.04
N THR A 62 24.69 -11.40 20.39
CA THR A 62 25.01 -10.96 19.03
C THR A 62 24.02 -11.57 18.04
N ASP A 63 23.80 -12.88 18.11
CA ASP A 63 22.81 -13.58 17.27
C ASP A 63 21.40 -13.04 17.48
N LEU A 64 21.01 -12.79 18.74
CA LEU A 64 19.71 -12.19 19.05
C LEU A 64 19.57 -10.77 18.48
N SER A 65 20.65 -9.99 18.47
CA SER A 65 20.68 -8.65 17.87
C SER A 65 20.50 -8.71 16.36
N THR A 66 21.21 -9.62 15.68
CA THR A 66 21.07 -9.84 14.24
C THR A 66 19.66 -10.30 13.89
N HIS A 67 19.14 -11.30 14.60
CA HIS A 67 17.79 -11.82 14.39
C HIS A 67 16.70 -10.75 14.58
N ARG A 68 16.85 -9.85 15.56
CA ARG A 68 15.94 -8.70 15.73
C ARG A 68 16.02 -7.72 14.58
N THR A 69 17.21 -7.50 14.03
CA THR A 69 17.43 -6.60 12.89
C THR A 69 16.79 -7.17 11.61
N ASP A 70 16.92 -8.48 11.39
CA ASP A 70 16.29 -9.17 10.27
C ASP A 70 14.76 -9.10 10.35
N LEU A 71 14.19 -9.42 11.53
CA LEU A 71 12.74 -9.31 11.76
C LEU A 71 12.23 -7.87 11.59
N SER A 72 13.02 -6.87 11.98
CA SER A 72 12.68 -5.45 11.79
C SER A 72 12.63 -5.09 10.31
N THR A 73 13.59 -5.60 9.53
CA THR A 73 13.67 -5.39 8.08
C THR A 73 12.50 -6.06 7.38
N GLU A 74 12.19 -7.31 7.71
CA GLU A 74 11.04 -8.05 7.17
C GLU A 74 9.71 -7.35 7.51
N ARG A 75 9.54 -6.89 8.75
CA ARG A 75 8.36 -6.12 9.16
C ARG A 75 8.21 -4.83 8.34
N THR A 76 9.31 -4.16 8.05
CA THR A 76 9.33 -2.94 7.23
C THR A 76 8.92 -3.27 5.80
N GLU A 77 9.47 -4.34 5.22
CA GLU A 77 9.11 -4.80 3.87
C GLU A 77 7.63 -5.18 3.75
N LEU A 78 7.11 -5.96 4.70
CA LEU A 78 5.70 -6.33 4.76
C LEU A 78 4.80 -5.11 4.90
N SER A 79 5.22 -4.10 5.67
CA SER A 79 4.48 -2.83 5.82
C SER A 79 4.44 -2.03 4.52
N MET A 80 5.55 -1.98 3.79
CA MET A 80 5.61 -1.35 2.45
C MET A 80 4.71 -2.09 1.46
N ARG A 81 4.76 -3.43 1.42
CA ARG A 81 3.90 -4.27 0.56
C ARG A 81 2.41 -4.03 0.85
N ARG A 82 2.01 -4.00 2.13
CA ARG A 82 0.63 -3.70 2.56
C ARG A 82 0.18 -2.31 2.11
N SER A 83 1.04 -1.32 2.26
CA SER A 83 0.76 0.06 1.82
C SER A 83 0.55 0.12 0.31
N GLY A 84 1.42 -0.55 -0.47
CA GLY A 84 1.26 -0.68 -1.92
C GLY A 84 -0.06 -1.32 -2.35
N MET A 85 -0.45 -2.43 -1.70
CA MET A 85 -1.75 -3.07 -1.95
C MET A 85 -2.94 -2.18 -1.56
N SER A 86 -2.81 -1.38 -0.51
CA SER A 86 -3.85 -0.42 -0.11
C SER A 86 -4.06 0.64 -1.19
N VAL A 87 -2.98 1.20 -1.73
CA VAL A 87 -3.05 2.18 -2.84
C VAL A 87 -3.71 1.57 -4.07
N GLN A 88 -3.38 0.32 -4.43
CA GLN A 88 -3.99 -0.38 -5.56
C GLN A 88 -5.51 -0.59 -5.35
N ARG A 89 -5.94 -0.91 -4.13
CA ARG A 89 -7.38 -1.02 -3.79
C ARG A 89 -8.08 0.32 -3.93
N THR A 90 -7.50 1.41 -3.43
CA THR A 90 -8.08 2.75 -3.58
C THR A 90 -8.25 3.15 -5.05
N ARG A 91 -7.27 2.83 -5.90
CA ARG A 91 -7.38 3.04 -7.36
C ARG A 91 -8.54 2.26 -7.97
N MET A 92 -8.65 0.97 -7.64
CA MET A 92 -9.74 0.14 -8.15
C MET A 92 -11.12 0.68 -7.74
N SER A 93 -11.23 1.23 -6.53
CA SER A 93 -12.44 1.91 -6.09
C SER A 93 -12.74 3.17 -6.91
N ALA A 94 -11.73 4.00 -7.19
CA ALA A 94 -11.90 5.19 -8.04
C ALA A 94 -12.34 4.81 -9.46
N ASP A 95 -11.76 3.77 -10.06
CA ASP A 95 -12.19 3.25 -11.37
C ASP A 95 -13.65 2.77 -11.37
N ARG A 96 -14.09 2.08 -10.31
CA ARG A 96 -15.49 1.67 -10.15
C ARG A 96 -16.43 2.87 -10.04
N THR A 97 -16.04 3.90 -9.30
CA THR A 97 -16.81 5.14 -9.21
C THR A 97 -16.92 5.82 -10.57
N LEU A 98 -15.82 5.91 -11.34
CA LEU A 98 -15.84 6.46 -12.70
C LEU A 98 -16.76 5.65 -13.62
N MET A 99 -16.72 4.32 -13.55
CA MET A 99 -17.60 3.45 -14.33
C MET A 99 -19.09 3.65 -13.98
N SER A 100 -19.40 3.86 -12.71
CA SER A 100 -20.76 4.19 -12.26
C SER A 100 -21.22 5.53 -12.84
N VAL A 101 -20.38 6.56 -12.75
CA VAL A 101 -20.67 7.89 -13.31
C VAL A 101 -20.85 7.83 -14.83
N ILE A 102 -20.01 7.06 -15.54
CA ILE A 102 -20.15 6.82 -16.98
C ILE A 102 -21.54 6.26 -17.30
N ARG A 103 -21.99 5.23 -16.57
CA ARG A 103 -23.29 4.60 -16.80
C ARG A 103 -24.44 5.57 -16.59
N THR A 104 -24.44 6.30 -15.49
CA THR A 104 -25.48 7.29 -15.18
C THR A 104 -25.51 8.39 -16.24
N SER A 105 -24.34 8.89 -16.63
CA SER A 105 -24.21 9.94 -17.64
C SER A 105 -24.69 9.47 -19.01
N LEU A 106 -24.32 8.24 -19.41
CA LEU A 106 -24.74 7.65 -20.68
C LEU A 106 -26.26 7.45 -20.74
N SER A 107 -26.88 7.00 -19.65
CA SER A 107 -28.35 6.89 -19.58
C SER A 107 -29.04 8.24 -19.71
N LEU A 108 -28.53 9.29 -19.05
CA LEU A 108 -29.08 10.65 -19.14
C LEU A 108 -28.92 11.23 -20.56
N ILE A 109 -27.75 11.06 -21.17
CA ILE A 109 -27.48 11.53 -22.54
C ILE A 109 -28.35 10.77 -23.54
N GLY A 110 -28.38 9.44 -23.47
CA GLY A 110 -29.17 8.61 -24.37
C GLY A 110 -30.67 8.89 -24.26
N PHE A 111 -31.20 8.97 -23.04
CA PHE A 111 -32.61 9.31 -22.80
C PHE A 111 -32.93 10.74 -23.22
N GLY A 112 -32.07 11.72 -22.89
CA GLY A 112 -32.27 13.11 -23.31
C GLY A 112 -32.26 13.26 -24.84
N PHE A 113 -31.42 12.50 -25.53
CA PHE A 113 -31.37 12.46 -27.00
C PHE A 113 -32.62 11.86 -27.62
N THR A 114 -33.06 10.67 -27.17
CA THR A 114 -34.27 10.04 -27.69
C THR A 114 -35.50 10.91 -27.42
N LEU A 115 -35.59 11.51 -26.23
CA LEU A 115 -36.68 12.42 -25.87
C LEU A 115 -36.70 13.67 -26.75
N ALA A 116 -35.54 14.33 -26.93
CA ALA A 116 -35.42 15.52 -27.77
C ALA A 116 -35.79 15.22 -29.24
N GLN A 117 -35.33 14.09 -29.78
CA GLN A 117 -35.65 13.67 -31.14
C GLN A 117 -37.14 13.32 -31.31
N PHE A 118 -37.72 12.57 -30.36
CA PHE A 118 -39.11 12.15 -30.42
C PHE A 118 -40.05 13.36 -30.53
N PHE A 119 -39.84 14.38 -29.69
CA PHE A 119 -40.63 15.61 -29.75
C PHE A 119 -40.33 16.48 -30.97
N SER A 120 -39.10 16.45 -31.49
CA SER A 120 -38.78 17.10 -32.77
C SER A 120 -39.58 16.48 -33.92
N LYS A 121 -39.59 15.14 -34.03
CA LYS A 121 -40.32 14.44 -35.09
C LYS A 121 -41.83 14.63 -35.00
N LEU A 122 -42.41 14.69 -33.78
CA LEU A 122 -43.84 14.97 -33.60
C LEU A 122 -44.24 16.39 -34.04
N ARG A 123 -43.35 17.37 -33.81
CA ARG A 123 -43.52 18.74 -34.32
C ARG A 123 -43.48 18.76 -35.84
N ASP A 124 -42.51 18.07 -36.43
CA ASP A 124 -42.34 18.02 -37.90
C ASP A 124 -43.52 17.33 -38.58
N ALA A 125 -44.15 16.35 -37.91
CA ALA A 125 -45.39 15.69 -38.35
C ALA A 125 -46.66 16.56 -38.18
N GLY A 126 -46.54 17.80 -37.69
CA GLY A 126 -47.67 18.73 -37.53
C GLY A 126 -48.66 18.38 -36.42
N THR A 127 -48.36 17.37 -35.59
CA THR A 127 -49.26 16.91 -34.51
C THR A 127 -49.28 17.83 -33.29
N ILE A 128 -48.24 18.67 -33.12
CA ILE A 128 -48.10 19.58 -31.98
C ILE A 128 -47.57 20.93 -32.48
N THR A 129 -48.29 22.03 -32.19
CA THR A 129 -47.91 23.41 -32.55
C THR A 129 -46.76 23.95 -31.71
N HIS A 130 -46.57 23.49 -30.47
CA HIS A 130 -45.53 23.95 -29.55
C HIS A 130 -44.77 22.79 -28.89
N ALA A 131 -43.72 22.28 -29.55
CA ALA A 131 -42.82 21.26 -29.00
C ALA A 131 -41.52 21.83 -28.38
N ALA A 132 -41.43 23.14 -28.15
CA ALA A 132 -40.22 23.78 -27.66
C ALA A 132 -39.86 23.35 -26.22
N ALA A 133 -40.85 23.27 -25.32
CA ALA A 133 -40.59 22.93 -23.91
C ALA A 133 -40.08 21.49 -23.70
N PRO A 134 -40.68 20.44 -24.31
CA PRO A 134 -40.19 19.06 -24.16
C PRO A 134 -38.83 18.81 -24.82
N ARG A 135 -38.54 19.44 -25.96
CA ARG A 135 -37.23 19.36 -26.62
C ARG A 135 -36.13 19.99 -25.76
N ASN A 136 -36.41 21.16 -25.19
CA ASN A 136 -35.48 21.83 -24.28
C ASN A 136 -35.20 20.98 -23.03
N PHE A 137 -36.20 20.25 -22.54
CA PHE A 137 -36.02 19.31 -21.43
C PHE A 137 -35.04 18.17 -21.80
N GLY A 138 -35.16 17.57 -22.99
CA GLY A 138 -34.21 16.57 -23.49
C GLY A 138 -32.77 17.12 -23.64
N LEU A 139 -32.64 18.38 -24.11
CA LEU A 139 -31.34 19.07 -24.14
C LEU A 139 -30.74 19.27 -22.75
N MET A 140 -31.54 19.63 -21.75
CA MET A 140 -31.08 19.78 -20.36
C MET A 140 -30.60 18.46 -19.76
N LEU A 141 -31.28 17.34 -20.08
CA LEU A 141 -30.86 16.00 -19.70
C LEU A 141 -29.49 15.62 -20.30
N ILE A 142 -29.26 15.94 -21.57
CA ILE A 142 -27.95 15.73 -22.22
C ILE A 142 -26.88 16.58 -21.56
N LEU A 143 -27.13 17.88 -21.36
CA LEU A 143 -26.20 18.79 -20.70
C LEU A 143 -25.84 18.32 -19.28
N LEU A 144 -26.84 17.86 -18.52
CA LEU A 144 -26.64 17.30 -17.19
C LEU A 144 -25.76 16.05 -17.23
N GLY A 145 -26.02 15.12 -18.15
CA GLY A 145 -25.21 13.92 -18.34
C GLY A 145 -23.77 14.24 -18.74
N VAL A 146 -23.57 15.19 -19.65
CA VAL A 146 -22.24 15.68 -20.04
C VAL A 146 -21.51 16.32 -18.85
N LEU A 147 -22.20 17.16 -18.07
CA LEU A 147 -21.62 17.80 -16.89
C LEU A 147 -21.23 16.79 -15.80
N LEU A 148 -22.07 15.78 -15.55
CA LEU A 148 -21.73 14.67 -14.64
C LEU A 148 -20.51 13.89 -15.12
N LEU A 149 -20.41 13.62 -16.42
CA LEU A 149 -19.28 12.92 -17.01
C LEU A 149 -17.98 13.74 -16.89
N ILE A 150 -18.02 15.04 -17.17
CA ILE A 150 -16.89 15.97 -16.95
C ILE A 150 -16.48 15.95 -15.48
N GLY A 151 -17.44 16.07 -14.56
CA GLY A 151 -17.16 16.02 -13.11
C GLY A 151 -16.52 14.70 -12.68
N GLY A 152 -16.97 13.58 -13.24
CA GLY A 152 -16.36 12.26 -13.03
C GLY A 152 -14.90 12.20 -13.51
N ILE A 153 -14.64 12.70 -14.72
CA ILE A 153 -13.29 12.78 -15.31
C ILE A 153 -12.39 13.69 -14.45
N VAL A 154 -12.85 14.88 -14.07
CA VAL A 154 -12.09 15.82 -13.23
C VAL A 154 -11.72 15.19 -11.89
N ARG A 155 -12.68 14.54 -11.21
CA ARG A 155 -12.41 13.85 -9.94
C ARG A 155 -11.38 12.74 -10.11
N HIS A 156 -11.46 11.97 -11.19
CA HIS A 156 -10.49 10.90 -11.48
C HIS A 156 -9.09 11.47 -11.77
N LEU A 157 -9.00 12.59 -12.48
CA LEU A 157 -7.74 13.30 -12.72
C LEU A 157 -7.17 13.90 -11.43
N GLN A 158 -8.01 14.52 -10.59
CA GLN A 158 -7.60 15.03 -9.28
C GLN A 158 -7.00 13.92 -8.43
N PHE A 159 -7.67 12.77 -8.36
CA PHE A 159 -7.16 11.58 -7.66
C PHE A 159 -5.81 11.11 -8.23
N ALA A 160 -5.65 11.09 -9.55
CA ALA A 160 -4.38 10.71 -10.19
C ALA A 160 -3.25 11.70 -9.90
N ILE A 161 -3.55 13.00 -9.89
CA ILE A 161 -2.59 14.07 -9.56
C ILE A 161 -2.21 14.03 -8.09
N GLU A 162 -3.19 13.90 -7.19
CA GLU A 162 -2.98 13.76 -5.75
C GLU A 162 -2.03 12.60 -5.45
N LEU A 163 -2.26 11.45 -6.10
CA LEU A 163 -1.40 10.29 -5.95
C LEU A 163 0.02 10.53 -6.49
N ARG A 164 0.16 11.32 -7.56
CA ARG A 164 1.46 11.72 -8.10
C ARG A 164 2.20 12.69 -7.18
N ASN A 165 1.49 13.60 -6.52
CA ASN A 165 2.05 14.54 -5.55
C ASN A 165 2.50 13.83 -4.28
N LEU A 166 1.67 12.91 -3.75
CA LEU A 166 2.01 12.00 -2.65
C LEU A 166 3.26 11.18 -2.98
N ARG A 167 3.38 10.69 -4.23
CA ARG A 167 4.60 10.00 -4.67
C ARG A 167 5.80 10.94 -4.68
N GLY A 168 5.64 12.18 -5.13
CA GLY A 168 6.72 13.17 -5.19
C GLY A 168 7.27 13.58 -3.82
N SER A 169 6.45 13.59 -2.76
CA SER A 169 6.95 13.76 -1.39
C SER A 169 7.70 12.52 -0.91
N MET A 170 7.14 11.32 -1.10
CA MET A 170 7.76 10.07 -0.64
C MET A 170 9.07 9.71 -1.37
N VAL A 171 9.24 10.12 -2.64
CA VAL A 171 10.51 9.95 -3.38
C VAL A 171 11.58 10.93 -2.88
N ARG A 172 11.20 12.17 -2.53
CA ARG A 172 12.13 13.14 -1.93
C ARG A 172 12.60 12.73 -0.54
N GLU A 173 11.78 11.98 0.19
CA GLU A 173 12.13 11.43 1.51
C GLU A 173 12.90 10.10 1.44
N GLY A 174 13.20 9.58 0.24
CA GLY A 174 13.97 8.34 0.06
C GLY A 174 13.22 7.05 0.43
N LEU A 175 11.90 7.12 0.63
CA LEU A 175 11.08 6.02 1.15
C LEU A 175 10.58 5.03 0.06
N LEU A 176 10.81 5.31 -1.23
CA LEU A 176 10.28 4.49 -2.34
C LEU A 176 11.32 4.24 -3.45
N HIS A 177 11.86 3.03 -3.52
CA HIS A 177 12.72 2.52 -4.61
C HIS A 177 11.95 1.71 -5.67
N GLY A 178 10.62 1.87 -5.77
CA GLY A 178 9.76 1.05 -6.63
C GLY A 178 9.30 1.75 -7.92
N GLU A 179 9.77 1.29 -9.07
CA GLU A 179 9.24 1.65 -10.40
C GLU A 179 7.91 0.93 -10.68
N MET A 180 6.82 1.43 -10.10
CA MET A 180 5.49 1.06 -10.58
C MET A 180 5.17 1.96 -11.77
N LYS A 181 5.37 1.45 -13.01
CA LYS A 181 4.84 2.07 -14.24
C LYS A 181 3.35 2.33 -14.03
N TYR A 182 2.91 3.56 -14.31
CA TYR A 182 1.51 3.96 -14.21
C TYR A 182 0.83 3.67 -15.55
N PRO A 183 0.11 2.55 -15.75
CA PRO A 183 -0.69 2.40 -16.95
C PRO A 183 -1.85 3.40 -16.91
N ILE A 184 -2.09 4.08 -18.03
CA ILE A 184 -3.28 4.91 -18.22
C ILE A 184 -4.49 3.98 -18.13
N SER A 185 -5.45 4.29 -17.25
CA SER A 185 -6.62 3.44 -17.08
C SER A 185 -7.49 3.49 -18.34
N LEU A 186 -7.85 2.32 -18.89
CA LEU A 186 -8.75 2.21 -20.05
C LEU A 186 -10.08 2.94 -19.80
N THR A 187 -10.53 2.97 -18.54
CA THR A 187 -11.72 3.69 -18.05
C THR A 187 -11.69 5.18 -18.32
N LEU A 188 -10.51 5.81 -18.26
CA LEU A 188 -10.37 7.24 -18.54
C LEU A 188 -10.48 7.51 -20.05
N ILE A 189 -9.87 6.65 -20.87
CA ILE A 189 -9.94 6.75 -22.33
C ILE A 189 -11.40 6.61 -22.79
N THR A 190 -12.12 5.61 -22.26
CA THR A 190 -13.53 5.42 -22.59
C THR A 190 -14.39 6.59 -22.13
N ALA A 191 -14.13 7.17 -20.95
CA ALA A 191 -14.83 8.36 -20.48
C ALA A 191 -14.65 9.56 -21.42
N ILE A 192 -13.42 9.80 -21.90
CA ILE A 192 -13.11 10.90 -22.82
C ILE A 192 -13.79 10.70 -24.18
N LEU A 193 -13.75 9.48 -24.73
CA LEU A 193 -14.44 9.16 -25.98
C LEU A 193 -15.95 9.36 -25.86
N LEU A 194 -16.55 8.89 -24.75
CA LEU A 194 -17.97 9.09 -24.48
C LEU A 194 -18.33 10.57 -24.28
N LEU A 195 -17.44 11.36 -23.68
CA LEU A 195 -17.62 12.79 -23.55
C LEU A 195 -17.67 13.46 -24.92
N ALA A 196 -16.74 13.11 -25.82
CA ALA A 196 -16.73 13.62 -27.19
C ALA A 196 -18.02 13.27 -27.93
N ILE A 197 -18.52 12.04 -27.80
CA ILE A 197 -19.79 11.59 -28.39
C ILE A 197 -20.98 12.36 -27.79
N GLY A 198 -21.03 12.53 -26.47
CA GLY A 198 -22.12 13.27 -25.81
C GLY A 198 -22.18 14.74 -26.20
N VAL A 199 -21.01 15.38 -26.32
CA VAL A 199 -20.89 16.76 -26.82
C VAL A 199 -21.33 16.84 -28.28
N ALA A 200 -20.87 15.93 -29.13
CA ALA A 200 -21.28 15.86 -30.53
C ALA A 200 -22.80 15.68 -30.68
N ALA A 201 -23.43 14.84 -29.86
CA ALA A 201 -24.88 14.64 -29.86
C ALA A 201 -25.64 15.92 -29.45
N ALA A 202 -25.17 16.66 -28.44
CA ALA A 202 -25.77 17.92 -28.04
C ALA A 202 -25.67 18.97 -29.16
N VAL A 203 -24.48 19.09 -29.75
CA VAL A 203 -24.15 19.94 -30.89
C VAL A 203 -25.07 19.63 -32.10
N ASN A 204 -25.24 18.35 -32.43
CA ASN A 204 -26.08 17.88 -33.51
C ASN A 204 -27.54 18.35 -33.35
N ILE A 205 -28.11 18.23 -32.14
CA ILE A 205 -29.48 18.68 -31.88
C ILE A 205 -29.59 20.20 -31.97
N VAL A 206 -28.62 20.95 -31.45
CA VAL A 206 -28.66 22.42 -31.43
C VAL A 206 -28.55 23.01 -32.84
N TRP A 207 -27.63 22.52 -33.66
CA TRP A 207 -27.38 23.06 -35.01
C TRP A 207 -28.17 22.37 -36.12
N GLY A 208 -28.88 21.27 -35.84
CA GLY A 208 -29.65 20.54 -36.84
C GLY A 208 -28.77 19.91 -37.94
N LEU A 209 -27.46 19.78 -37.70
CA LEU A 209 -26.56 19.08 -38.61
C LEU A 209 -26.94 17.60 -38.57
N GLY A 210 -27.43 17.03 -39.67
CA GLY A 210 -27.76 15.61 -39.79
C GLY A 210 -26.52 14.72 -39.86
N ILE A 211 -25.67 14.73 -38.82
CA ILE A 211 -24.45 13.91 -38.77
C ILE A 211 -24.82 12.43 -38.53
N PHE A 212 -25.96 12.20 -37.90
CA PHE A 212 -26.65 10.92 -37.82
C PHE A 212 -28.07 11.17 -38.34
N GLY A 213 -28.33 10.81 -39.60
CA GLY A 213 -29.56 11.12 -40.34
C GLY A 213 -30.86 10.74 -39.63
#